data_AF-A0A7S0A6W4-F1
#
_entry.id   AF-A0A7S0A6W4-F1
#
_cell.length_a   1.000
_cell.length_b   1.000
_cell.length_c   1.000
_cell.angle_alpha   90.00
_cell.angle_beta   90.00
_cell.angle_gamma   90.00
#
_symmetry.space_group_name_H-M   'P 1'
#
loop_
_entity.id
_entity.type
_entity.pdbx_description
1 polymer ?
#
loop_
_entity_poly.entity_id
_entity_poly.type
_entity_poly.pdbx_seq_one_letter_code
_entity_poly.pdbx_strand_id
1 'polypeptide(L)'
;PGEPLEVPGPPPPPFERRAAEPGGCNGLVKLCGLPVDQVTFAASHNSMSSRQERWVAPNHHYDMGSALQAGVRAFALDTWYSWREVGNSTSAPAFANEGVFLCHSYCALGGTPLRVKLQETLEWLQRNPREVIIFIFEQYVSTRDMIAEFEAVGLDRIAYGHPDLMAPGRNRSYNATNPAGWDCPFRADGSTQCPCLANPYADPDEPGAHGSWGCLTHGWPTLGEMVAMNKRVLV
;
A
#
# COMPACT_ATOMS: atom_id res chain seq x y z
N PRO A 1 40.73 4.35 9.90
CA PRO A 1 40.77 3.24 8.91
C PRO A 1 39.35 2.90 8.50
N GLY A 2 38.94 3.34 7.30
CA GLY A 2 37.62 3.01 6.75
C GLY A 2 37.54 1.52 6.43
N GLU A 3 36.40 0.91 6.72
CA GLU A 3 36.14 -0.46 6.25
C GLU A 3 36.23 -0.49 4.72
N PRO A 4 36.84 -1.54 4.14
CA PRO A 4 36.85 -1.69 2.70
C PRO A 4 35.41 -1.85 2.20
N LEU A 5 35.07 -1.11 1.14
CA LEU A 5 33.83 -1.30 0.40
C LEU A 5 33.69 -2.78 0.06
N GLU A 6 32.66 -3.43 0.64
CA GLU A 6 32.32 -4.81 0.31
C GLU A 6 32.17 -4.93 -1.20
N VAL A 7 33.06 -5.71 -1.81
CA VAL A 7 32.92 -6.12 -3.20
C VAL A 7 31.58 -6.86 -3.27
N PRO A 8 30.64 -6.48 -4.17
CA PRO A 8 29.38 -7.18 -4.30
C PRO A 8 29.69 -8.67 -4.49
N GLY A 9 29.20 -9.50 -3.57
CA GLY A 9 29.27 -10.94 -3.73
C GLY A 9 28.67 -11.34 -5.09
N PRO A 10 29.06 -12.50 -5.64
CA PRO A 10 28.40 -13.01 -6.84
C PRO A 10 26.88 -12.99 -6.63
N PRO A 11 26.09 -12.61 -7.65
CA PRO A 11 24.64 -12.61 -7.52
C PRO A 11 24.21 -13.98 -6.99
N PRO A 12 23.25 -14.04 -6.05
CA PRO A 12 22.74 -15.33 -5.58
C PRO A 12 22.38 -16.18 -6.80
N PRO A 13 22.62 -17.50 -6.76
CA PRO A 13 22.21 -18.38 -7.85
C PRO A 13 20.76 -18.05 -8.20
N PRO A 14 20.39 -18.02 -9.49
CA PRO A 14 19.02 -17.71 -9.85
C PRO A 14 18.14 -18.66 -9.05
N PHE A 15 17.26 -18.11 -8.20
CA PHE A 15 16.24 -18.93 -7.57
C PHE A 15 15.60 -19.73 -8.70
N GLU A 16 15.53 -21.06 -8.56
CA GLU A 16 14.79 -21.87 -9.51
C GLU A 16 13.35 -21.37 -9.47
N ARG A 17 13.03 -20.46 -10.40
CA ARG A 17 11.71 -19.88 -10.50
C ARG A 17 10.82 -21.00 -10.97
N ARG A 18 9.97 -21.49 -10.07
CA ARG A 18 8.85 -22.31 -10.47
C ARG A 18 8.03 -21.51 -11.49
N ALA A 19 7.93 -22.02 -12.71
CA ALA A 19 7.14 -21.39 -13.74
C ALA A 19 5.70 -21.24 -13.26
N ALA A 20 5.07 -20.10 -13.58
CA ALA A 20 3.65 -19.91 -13.33
C ALA A 20 2.85 -21.02 -14.03
N GLU A 21 1.91 -21.63 -13.30
CA GLU A 21 0.99 -22.61 -13.86
C GLU A 21 0.06 -21.90 -14.88
N PRO A 22 -0.11 -22.43 -16.10
CA PRO A 22 -1.01 -21.84 -17.09
C PRO A 22 -2.42 -21.65 -16.52
N GLY A 23 -2.94 -20.42 -16.57
CA GLY A 23 -4.24 -20.08 -15.98
C GLY A 23 -4.24 -19.94 -14.46
N GLY A 24 -3.08 -19.94 -13.80
CA GLY A 24 -2.96 -19.65 -12.37
C GLY A 24 -3.28 -18.20 -12.01
N CYS A 25 -3.61 -17.96 -10.74
CA CYS A 25 -3.72 -16.63 -10.15
C CYS A 25 -2.52 -16.46 -9.24
N ASN A 26 -1.79 -15.36 -9.37
CA ASN A 26 -0.48 -15.19 -8.73
C ASN A 26 0.45 -16.41 -8.95
N GLY A 27 0.44 -16.94 -10.18
CA GLY A 27 1.29 -18.06 -10.61
C GLY A 27 0.81 -19.49 -10.28
N LEU A 28 -0.27 -19.70 -9.51
CA LEU A 28 -0.74 -21.05 -9.15
C LEU A 28 -2.26 -21.22 -9.37
N VAL A 29 -2.68 -22.34 -9.95
CA VAL A 29 -4.10 -22.64 -10.23
C VAL A 29 -4.90 -22.75 -8.94
N LYS A 30 -4.33 -23.41 -7.91
CA LYS A 30 -4.99 -23.58 -6.61
C LYS A 30 -5.36 -22.27 -5.93
N LEU A 31 -4.61 -21.19 -6.19
CA LEU A 31 -4.83 -19.90 -5.55
C LEU A 31 -6.07 -19.19 -6.11
N CYS A 32 -6.49 -19.49 -7.33
CA CYS A 32 -7.67 -18.85 -7.93
C CYS A 32 -8.96 -19.11 -7.14
N GLY A 33 -9.08 -20.25 -6.47
CA GLY A 33 -10.26 -20.60 -5.68
C GLY A 33 -10.23 -20.12 -4.24
N LEU A 34 -9.14 -19.48 -3.79
CA LEU A 34 -9.00 -19.01 -2.42
C LEU A 34 -9.44 -17.55 -2.31
N PRO A 35 -10.28 -17.21 -1.30
CA PRO A 35 -10.51 -15.84 -0.86
C PRO A 35 -9.20 -15.10 -0.60
N VAL A 36 -9.15 -13.78 -0.89
CA VAL A 36 -7.93 -12.99 -0.71
C VAL A 36 -7.37 -13.12 0.72
N ASP A 37 -8.22 -13.11 1.74
CA ASP A 37 -7.85 -13.27 3.16
C ASP A 37 -7.40 -14.69 3.54
N GLN A 38 -7.50 -15.65 2.62
CA GLN A 38 -7.02 -17.03 2.79
C GLN A 38 -5.75 -17.31 1.97
N VAL A 39 -5.20 -16.29 1.31
CA VAL A 39 -3.93 -16.38 0.57
C VAL A 39 -2.80 -15.76 1.38
N THR A 40 -1.68 -16.46 1.51
CA THR A 40 -0.45 -15.88 2.07
C THR A 40 0.33 -15.15 0.98
N PHE A 41 0.56 -13.85 1.18
CA PHE A 41 1.34 -13.03 0.27
C PHE A 41 2.73 -12.78 0.83
N ALA A 42 3.76 -12.99 -0.01
CA ALA A 42 5.08 -12.44 0.28
C ALA A 42 5.01 -10.91 0.20
N ALA A 43 5.31 -10.25 1.31
CA ALA A 43 5.29 -8.80 1.46
C ALA A 43 6.71 -8.23 1.59
N SER A 44 6.92 -7.05 1.03
CA SER A 44 8.15 -6.29 1.19
C SER A 44 7.89 -5.00 1.98
N HIS A 45 8.64 -4.80 3.05
CA HIS A 45 8.54 -3.62 3.92
C HIS A 45 9.32 -2.44 3.33
N ASN A 46 8.75 -1.24 3.26
CA ASN A 46 9.40 -0.05 2.70
C ASN A 46 9.95 -0.28 1.29
N SER A 47 9.09 -0.81 0.41
CA SER A 47 9.48 -1.41 -0.87
C SER A 47 10.02 -0.44 -1.91
N MET A 48 9.70 0.84 -1.77
CA MET A 48 10.23 1.91 -2.63
C MET A 48 11.73 2.19 -2.39
N SER A 49 12.25 1.83 -1.21
CA SER A 49 13.58 2.21 -0.76
C SER A 49 14.63 1.22 -1.27
N SER A 50 15.21 1.50 -2.44
CA SER A 50 16.10 0.55 -3.12
C SER A 50 17.41 1.15 -3.64
N ARG A 51 18.46 0.31 -3.65
CA ARG A 51 19.77 0.66 -4.21
C ARG A 51 19.72 0.86 -5.73
N GLN A 52 18.90 0.08 -6.43
CA GLN A 52 18.68 0.25 -7.88
C GLN A 52 18.11 1.63 -8.23
N GLU A 53 17.26 2.18 -7.37
CA GLU A 53 16.75 3.55 -7.48
C GLU A 53 17.65 4.60 -6.80
N ARG A 54 18.88 4.23 -6.42
CA ARG A 54 19.93 5.12 -5.89
C ARG A 54 19.58 5.85 -4.58
N TRP A 55 18.77 5.23 -3.74
CA TRP A 55 18.53 5.72 -2.39
C TRP A 55 19.83 5.73 -1.57
N VAL A 56 19.98 6.72 -0.69
CA VAL A 56 21.20 6.92 0.12
C VAL A 56 21.34 5.85 1.22
N ALA A 57 20.22 5.44 1.82
CA ALA A 57 20.16 4.38 2.84
C ALA A 57 19.02 3.40 2.48
N PRO A 58 19.20 2.57 1.44
CA PRO A 58 18.14 1.73 0.91
C PRO A 58 17.80 0.57 1.84
N ASN A 59 16.53 0.22 1.93
CA ASN A 59 16.07 -1.01 2.61
C ASN A 59 16.33 -2.26 1.76
N HIS A 60 16.33 -2.11 0.43
CA HIS A 60 16.44 -3.21 -0.53
C HIS A 60 17.57 -3.00 -1.53
N HIS A 61 18.15 -4.10 -2.01
CA HIS A 61 19.04 -4.01 -3.17
C HIS A 61 18.27 -3.77 -4.47
N TYR A 62 17.09 -4.39 -4.57
CA TYR A 62 16.27 -4.43 -5.78
C TYR A 62 15.02 -3.56 -5.67
N ASP A 63 14.56 -3.05 -6.80
CA ASP A 63 13.34 -2.25 -6.93
C ASP A 63 12.05 -3.10 -6.88
N MET A 64 10.90 -2.42 -6.82
CA MET A 64 9.59 -3.08 -6.80
C MET A 64 9.34 -3.94 -8.05
N GLY A 65 9.83 -3.53 -9.22
CA GLY A 65 9.69 -4.31 -10.46
C GLY A 65 10.41 -5.66 -10.37
N SER A 66 11.60 -5.67 -9.80
CA SER A 66 12.38 -6.87 -9.53
C SER A 66 11.74 -7.73 -8.44
N ALA A 67 11.19 -7.12 -7.39
CA ALA A 67 10.44 -7.82 -6.36
C ALA A 67 9.18 -8.52 -6.93
N LEU A 68 8.44 -7.86 -7.82
CA LEU A 68 7.33 -8.48 -8.57
C LEU A 68 7.81 -9.71 -9.37
N GLN A 69 8.95 -9.61 -10.06
CA GLN A 69 9.52 -10.74 -10.80
C GLN A 69 9.99 -11.89 -9.89
N ALA A 70 10.34 -11.59 -8.64
CA ALA A 70 10.74 -12.57 -7.64
C ALA A 70 9.55 -13.25 -6.92
N GLY A 71 8.31 -12.78 -7.16
CA GLY A 71 7.09 -13.35 -6.58
C GLY A 71 6.50 -12.56 -5.42
N VAL A 72 7.05 -11.40 -5.06
CA VAL A 72 6.45 -10.48 -4.08
C VAL A 72 5.15 -9.92 -4.64
N ARG A 73 4.09 -9.92 -3.83
CA ARG A 73 2.75 -9.46 -4.23
C ARG A 73 2.12 -8.48 -3.23
N ALA A 74 2.81 -8.15 -2.16
CA ALA A 74 2.40 -7.11 -1.23
C ALA A 74 3.56 -6.12 -0.98
N PHE A 75 3.26 -4.83 -0.96
CA PHE A 75 4.25 -3.77 -0.80
C PHE A 75 3.80 -2.77 0.26
N ALA A 76 4.55 -2.66 1.35
CA ALA A 76 4.39 -1.57 2.30
C ALA A 76 5.09 -0.31 1.76
N LEU A 77 4.36 0.80 1.75
CA LEU A 77 4.73 2.03 1.07
C LEU A 77 4.44 3.30 1.90
N ASP A 78 5.48 4.03 2.28
CA ASP A 78 5.42 5.37 2.85
C ASP A 78 5.11 6.42 1.79
N THR A 79 4.19 7.34 2.10
CA THR A 79 3.85 8.47 1.23
C THR A 79 3.96 9.79 1.95
N TRP A 80 4.69 10.73 1.35
CA TRP A 80 4.97 12.07 1.90
C TRP A 80 4.86 13.14 0.80
N TYR A 81 4.59 14.39 1.18
CA TYR A 81 4.75 15.49 0.23
C TYR A 81 6.23 15.83 0.04
N SER A 82 6.68 15.95 -1.21
CA SER A 82 7.99 16.53 -1.51
C SER A 82 7.90 18.05 -1.59
N TRP A 83 8.91 18.72 -1.05
CA TRP A 83 8.99 20.17 -1.05
C TRP A 83 10.34 20.59 -1.63
N ARG A 84 10.30 21.48 -2.60
CA ARG A 84 11.50 22.08 -3.18
C ARG A 84 11.58 23.55 -2.83
N GLU A 85 12.75 23.97 -2.38
CA GLU A 85 13.04 25.39 -2.17
C GLU A 85 12.97 26.13 -3.52
N VAL A 86 12.28 27.26 -3.51
CA VAL A 86 12.07 28.13 -4.66
C VAL A 86 12.35 29.58 -4.28
N GLY A 87 12.82 30.35 -5.26
CA GLY A 87 13.24 31.74 -5.05
C GLY A 87 14.73 31.86 -4.74
N ASN A 88 15.18 33.09 -4.48
CA ASN A 88 16.58 33.44 -4.22
C ASN A 88 16.77 34.17 -2.88
N SER A 89 15.75 34.15 -2.02
CA SER A 89 15.76 34.84 -0.74
C SER A 89 16.38 33.96 0.34
N THR A 90 17.56 34.34 0.83
CA THR A 90 18.23 33.66 1.94
C THR A 90 17.61 33.99 3.31
N SER A 91 16.80 35.05 3.39
CA SER A 91 16.15 35.49 4.63
C SER A 91 14.72 34.96 4.80
N ALA A 92 14.11 34.47 3.72
CA ALA A 92 12.78 33.87 3.72
C ALA A 92 12.69 32.84 2.60
N PRO A 93 13.22 31.62 2.79
CA PRO A 93 13.13 30.56 1.80
C PRO A 93 11.66 30.23 1.56
N ALA A 94 11.25 30.19 0.29
CA ALA A 94 9.93 29.74 -0.11
C ALA A 94 10.01 28.29 -0.55
N PHE A 95 8.94 27.52 -0.33
CA PHE A 95 8.88 26.11 -0.70
C PHE A 95 7.68 25.87 -1.62
N ALA A 96 7.91 25.12 -2.69
CA ALA A 96 6.86 24.63 -3.58
C ALA A 96 6.60 23.15 -3.28
N ASN A 97 5.32 22.78 -3.14
CA ASN A 97 4.91 21.38 -3.05
C ASN A 97 5.06 20.74 -4.44
N GLU A 98 5.78 19.63 -4.52
CA GLU A 98 6.03 18.88 -5.76
C GLU A 98 5.08 17.69 -5.95
N GLY A 99 4.16 17.48 -5.00
CA GLY A 99 3.16 16.41 -5.02
C GLY A 99 3.50 15.26 -4.08
N VAL A 100 2.80 14.14 -4.26
CA VAL A 100 2.93 12.94 -3.43
C VAL A 100 4.10 12.10 -3.91
N PHE A 101 5.02 11.78 -3.00
CA PHE A 101 6.20 10.98 -3.23
C PHE A 101 6.22 9.75 -2.33
N LEU A 102 6.86 8.69 -2.81
CA LEU A 102 7.29 7.55 -2.02
C LEU A 102 8.68 7.86 -1.45
N CYS A 103 8.77 8.16 -0.15
CA CYS A 103 10.02 8.48 0.53
C CYS A 103 9.95 8.25 2.06
N HIS A 104 11.10 8.20 2.74
CA HIS A 104 11.17 8.13 4.22
C HIS A 104 11.26 9.50 4.86
N SER A 105 10.13 10.22 4.93
CA SER A 105 10.01 11.62 5.42
C SER A 105 10.78 12.69 4.63
N TYR A 106 12.06 12.48 4.34
CA TYR A 106 12.94 13.43 3.67
C TYR A 106 13.28 12.93 2.26
N CYS A 107 12.45 13.30 1.28
CA CYS A 107 12.53 12.76 -0.07
C CYS A 107 13.84 13.07 -0.82
N ALA A 108 14.66 14.01 -0.33
CA ALA A 108 15.99 14.29 -0.89
C ALA A 108 17.01 13.15 -0.68
N LEU A 109 16.76 12.21 0.24
CA LEU A 109 17.62 11.03 0.48
C LEU A 109 17.26 9.81 -0.38
N GLY A 110 16.24 9.97 -1.22
CA GLY A 110 15.62 8.89 -1.97
C GLY A 110 14.12 9.16 -2.02
N GLY A 111 13.58 9.27 -3.23
CA GLY A 111 12.20 9.64 -3.42
C GLY A 111 11.78 9.47 -4.86
N THR A 112 10.65 8.80 -5.06
CA THR A 112 10.04 8.61 -6.38
C THR A 112 8.63 9.17 -6.34
N PRO A 113 8.19 10.01 -7.30
CA PRO A 113 6.80 10.45 -7.33
C PRO A 113 5.86 9.25 -7.30
N LEU A 114 4.82 9.26 -6.46
CA LEU A 114 3.90 8.13 -6.30
C LEU A 114 3.32 7.71 -7.66
N ARG A 115 2.94 8.69 -8.49
CA ARG A 115 2.42 8.47 -9.84
C ARG A 115 3.28 7.55 -10.69
N VAL A 116 4.60 7.74 -10.64
CA VAL A 116 5.54 6.97 -11.46
C VAL A 116 5.46 5.49 -11.07
N LYS A 117 5.44 5.20 -9.76
CA LYS A 117 5.38 3.82 -9.29
C LYS A 117 4.01 3.17 -9.53
N LEU A 118 2.93 3.94 -9.41
CA LEU A 118 1.58 3.46 -9.76
C LEU A 118 1.46 3.16 -11.25
N GLN A 119 2.04 3.99 -12.12
CA GLN A 119 2.08 3.78 -13.57
C GLN A 119 2.86 2.50 -13.94
N GLU A 120 4.07 2.34 -13.40
CA GLU A 120 4.88 1.13 -13.61
C GLU A 120 4.15 -0.14 -13.16
N THR A 121 3.43 -0.05 -12.04
CA THR A 121 2.60 -1.12 -11.52
C THR A 121 1.46 -1.47 -12.47
N LEU A 122 0.73 -0.47 -12.97
CA LEU A 122 -0.35 -0.67 -13.95
C LEU A 122 0.18 -1.37 -15.20
N GLU A 123 1.30 -0.91 -15.75
CA GLU A 123 1.94 -1.50 -16.94
C GLU A 123 2.39 -2.95 -16.71
N TRP A 124 2.85 -3.26 -15.50
CA TRP A 124 3.17 -4.64 -15.13
C TRP A 124 1.90 -5.50 -15.04
N LEU A 125 0.84 -5.02 -14.39
CA LEU A 125 -0.44 -5.74 -14.29
C LEU A 125 -1.09 -5.94 -15.67
N GLN A 126 -0.95 -5.00 -16.61
CA GLN A 126 -1.42 -5.16 -17.99
C GLN A 126 -0.73 -6.34 -18.70
N ARG A 127 0.56 -6.54 -18.47
CA ARG A 127 1.33 -7.67 -19.02
C ARG A 127 1.11 -8.98 -18.26
N ASN A 128 0.59 -8.91 -17.04
CA ASN A 128 0.36 -10.05 -16.16
C ASN A 128 -1.11 -10.08 -15.70
N PRO A 129 -2.06 -10.45 -16.58
CA PRO A 129 -3.48 -10.20 -16.37
C PRO A 129 -4.13 -10.98 -15.22
N ARG A 130 -3.46 -12.01 -14.72
CA ARG A 130 -3.96 -12.88 -13.63
C ARG A 130 -3.27 -12.61 -12.28
N GLU A 131 -2.53 -11.51 -12.19
CA GLU A 131 -1.84 -11.12 -10.98
C GLU A 131 -2.70 -10.13 -10.19
N VAL A 132 -2.70 -10.29 -8.88
CA VAL A 132 -3.34 -9.44 -7.89
C VAL A 132 -2.27 -9.04 -6.88
N ILE A 133 -2.16 -7.74 -6.63
CA ILE A 133 -1.20 -7.17 -5.69
C ILE A 133 -1.90 -6.42 -4.56
N ILE A 134 -1.18 -6.24 -3.46
CA ILE A 134 -1.61 -5.49 -2.28
C ILE A 134 -0.64 -4.32 -2.07
N PHE A 135 -1.18 -3.12 -1.96
CA PHE A 135 -0.47 -1.98 -1.39
C PHE A 135 -0.90 -1.80 0.05
N ILE A 136 0.06 -1.46 0.90
CA ILE A 136 -0.17 -1.11 2.29
C ILE A 136 0.47 0.26 2.45
N PHE A 137 -0.31 1.34 2.56
CA PHE A 137 0.26 2.68 2.66
C PHE A 137 0.44 3.11 4.11
N GLU A 138 1.65 3.51 4.47
CA GLU A 138 1.90 4.39 5.61
C GLU A 138 1.75 5.83 5.12
N GLN A 139 0.56 6.40 5.36
CA GLN A 139 0.11 7.61 4.67
C GLN A 139 0.32 8.88 5.49
N TYR A 140 1.22 9.75 5.04
CA TYR A 140 1.48 11.09 5.63
C TYR A 140 1.01 12.24 4.73
N VAL A 141 0.23 11.93 3.70
CA VAL A 141 -0.41 12.89 2.80
C VAL A 141 -1.94 12.80 2.91
N SER A 142 -2.66 13.71 2.27
CA SER A 142 -4.13 13.65 2.26
C SER A 142 -4.65 12.46 1.42
N THR A 143 -5.72 11.79 1.89
CA THR A 143 -6.36 10.70 1.12
C THR A 143 -6.91 11.20 -0.22
N ARG A 144 -7.32 12.47 -0.29
CA ARG A 144 -7.76 13.10 -1.55
C ARG A 144 -6.64 13.08 -2.59
N ASP A 145 -5.42 13.46 -2.21
CA ASP A 145 -4.31 13.50 -3.15
C ASP A 145 -3.84 12.09 -3.54
N MET A 146 -3.90 11.12 -2.61
CA MET A 146 -3.70 9.71 -2.93
C MET A 146 -4.67 9.22 -4.02
N ILE A 147 -5.97 9.49 -3.86
CA ILE A 147 -6.99 9.14 -4.85
C ILE A 147 -6.68 9.81 -6.19
N ALA A 148 -6.32 11.10 -6.19
CA ALA A 148 -5.97 11.82 -7.40
C ALA A 148 -4.76 11.20 -8.13
N GLU A 149 -3.75 10.69 -7.40
CA GLU A 149 -2.62 9.97 -7.99
C GLU A 149 -3.04 8.63 -8.63
N PHE A 150 -3.96 7.88 -7.99
CA PHE A 150 -4.52 6.65 -8.56
C PHE A 150 -5.35 6.91 -9.83
N GLU A 151 -6.22 7.93 -9.78
CA GLU A 151 -7.05 8.34 -10.91
C GLU A 151 -6.21 8.85 -12.09
N ALA A 152 -5.13 9.58 -11.81
CA ALA A 152 -4.25 10.15 -12.83
C ALA A 152 -3.61 9.10 -13.74
N VAL A 153 -3.39 7.88 -13.23
CA VAL A 153 -2.85 6.74 -14.00
C VAL A 153 -3.93 5.71 -14.38
N GLY A 154 -5.16 5.86 -13.87
CA GLY A 154 -6.26 4.92 -14.10
C GLY A 154 -6.19 3.63 -13.29
N LEU A 155 -5.37 3.59 -12.22
CA LEU A 155 -5.21 2.42 -11.35
C LEU A 155 -6.46 2.22 -10.47
N ASP A 156 -7.17 3.31 -10.15
CA ASP A 156 -8.47 3.31 -9.46
C ASP A 156 -9.48 2.34 -10.09
N ARG A 157 -9.48 2.22 -11.42
CA ARG A 157 -10.43 1.39 -12.17
C ARG A 157 -10.23 -0.09 -11.91
N ILE A 158 -8.99 -0.50 -11.64
CA ILE A 158 -8.64 -1.89 -11.32
C ILE A 158 -8.37 -2.10 -9.82
N ALA A 159 -8.53 -1.08 -9.00
CA ALA A 159 -8.49 -1.21 -7.55
C ALA A 159 -9.81 -1.80 -7.04
N TYR A 160 -9.70 -2.66 -6.04
CA TYR A 160 -10.83 -3.24 -5.30
C TYR A 160 -11.06 -2.45 -4.02
N GLY A 161 -12.19 -1.76 -3.95
CA GLY A 161 -12.75 -1.29 -2.68
C GLY A 161 -13.73 -2.32 -2.16
N HIS A 162 -13.53 -2.80 -0.93
CA HIS A 162 -14.44 -3.76 -0.31
C HIS A 162 -15.89 -3.19 -0.29
N PRO A 163 -16.94 -3.97 -0.61
CA PRO A 163 -18.33 -3.49 -0.67
C PRO A 163 -18.79 -2.76 0.59
N ASP A 164 -18.28 -3.15 1.75
CA ASP A 164 -18.57 -2.48 3.02
C ASP A 164 -18.05 -1.03 3.06
N LEU A 165 -17.06 -0.67 2.23
CA LEU A 165 -16.63 0.71 1.97
C LEU A 165 -17.71 1.54 1.26
N MET A 166 -18.61 0.88 0.53
CA MET A 166 -19.59 1.48 -0.37
C MET A 166 -21.05 1.28 0.09
N ALA A 167 -21.26 0.64 1.25
CA ALA A 167 -22.59 0.32 1.76
C ALA A 167 -23.46 1.59 1.95
N PRO A 168 -24.70 1.64 1.42
CA PRO A 168 -25.64 2.73 1.65
C PRO A 168 -25.90 2.89 3.15
N GLY A 169 -25.70 4.10 3.67
CA GLY A 169 -25.79 4.38 5.12
C GLY A 169 -24.44 4.62 5.80
N ARG A 170 -23.31 4.50 5.10
CA ARG A 170 -22.10 5.24 5.49
C ARG A 170 -22.40 6.73 5.41
N ASN A 171 -22.73 7.32 6.55
CA ASN A 171 -22.92 8.75 6.64
C ASN A 171 -21.57 9.42 6.33
N ARG A 172 -21.43 10.03 5.16
CA ARG A 172 -20.23 10.80 4.76
C ARG A 172 -20.03 12.07 5.61
N SER A 173 -20.88 12.25 6.63
CA SER A 173 -21.00 13.46 7.45
C SER A 173 -20.70 13.20 8.94
N TYR A 174 -20.07 12.08 9.33
CA TYR A 174 -19.52 11.93 10.68
C TYR A 174 -18.25 12.76 10.81
N ASN A 175 -18.46 14.07 10.92
CA ASN A 175 -17.49 15.06 11.34
C ASN A 175 -18.06 15.74 12.60
N ALA A 176 -18.56 14.92 13.53
CA ALA A 176 -19.11 15.36 14.80
C ALA A 176 -18.37 14.62 15.91
N THR A 177 -17.16 15.10 16.20
CA THR A 177 -16.43 14.76 17.41
C THR A 177 -17.34 14.96 18.62
N ASN A 178 -17.60 13.89 19.38
CA ASN A 178 -17.95 14.02 20.80
C ASN A 178 -16.82 14.83 21.48
N PRO A 179 -17.07 15.65 22.51
CA PRO A 179 -16.03 16.33 23.31
C PRO A 179 -14.86 15.43 23.81
N ALA A 180 -14.99 14.09 23.75
CA ALA A 180 -13.90 13.14 24.02
C ALA A 180 -13.16 12.58 22.77
N GLY A 181 -13.55 12.96 21.55
CA GLY A 181 -12.87 12.60 20.29
C GLY A 181 -13.21 11.23 19.69
N TRP A 182 -14.34 10.61 20.08
CA TRP A 182 -14.69 9.23 19.69
C TRP A 182 -16.00 9.13 18.88
N ASP A 183 -15.94 8.47 17.72
CA ASP A 183 -17.08 8.13 16.85
C ASP A 183 -17.58 6.70 17.15
N CYS A 184 -18.49 6.54 18.13
CA CYS A 184 -19.33 5.33 18.20
C CYS A 184 -20.81 5.74 18.39
N PRO A 185 -21.74 5.33 17.51
CA PRO A 185 -23.17 5.52 17.73
C PRO A 185 -23.67 4.63 18.88
N PHE A 186 -24.38 5.22 19.83
CA PHE A 186 -25.12 4.49 20.87
C PHE A 186 -26.48 4.03 20.34
N ARG A 187 -26.90 2.81 20.67
CA ARG A 187 -28.29 2.38 20.46
C ARG A 187 -29.18 2.94 21.57
N ALA A 188 -30.46 3.16 21.26
CA ALA A 188 -31.45 3.68 22.20
C ALA A 188 -31.72 2.76 23.41
N ASP A 189 -31.30 1.50 23.35
CA ASP A 189 -31.39 0.51 24.43
C ASP A 189 -30.18 0.52 25.38
N GLY A 190 -29.25 1.46 25.20
CA GLY A 190 -28.04 1.57 26.03
C GLY A 190 -26.93 0.58 25.65
N SER A 191 -27.11 -0.25 24.63
CA SER A 191 -26.04 -1.11 24.11
C SER A 191 -25.05 -0.28 23.29
N THR A 192 -23.75 -0.49 23.56
CA THR A 192 -22.67 0.09 22.77
C THR A 192 -22.33 -0.87 21.65
N GLN A 193 -22.60 -0.49 20.41
CA GLN A 193 -22.13 -1.21 19.24
C GLN A 193 -21.22 -0.26 18.47
N CYS A 194 -19.94 -0.22 18.85
CA CYS A 194 -18.95 0.47 18.02
C CYS A 194 -18.86 -0.29 16.69
N PRO A 195 -19.16 0.35 15.54
CA PRO A 195 -18.87 -0.25 14.26
C PRO A 195 -17.36 -0.20 14.08
N CYS A 196 -16.69 -1.32 14.33
CA CYS A 196 -15.52 -1.73 13.54
C CYS A 196 -14.46 -0.64 13.34
N LEU A 197 -13.97 -0.03 14.42
CA LEU A 197 -12.83 0.87 14.37
C LEU A 197 -11.85 0.50 15.49
N ALA A 198 -10.57 0.47 15.12
CA ALA A 198 -9.45 0.33 16.04
C ALA A 198 -9.63 1.30 17.22
N ASN A 199 -9.30 0.84 18.42
CA ASN A 199 -9.21 1.68 19.61
C ASN A 199 -7.82 2.38 19.62
N PRO A 200 -7.69 3.67 19.24
CA PRO A 200 -6.43 4.42 19.37
C PRO A 200 -5.92 4.62 20.80
N TYR A 201 -6.64 4.17 21.82
CA TYR A 201 -6.24 4.27 23.24
C TYR A 201 -6.12 2.90 23.90
N ALA A 202 -5.97 1.83 23.10
CA ALA A 202 -5.57 0.54 23.62
C ALA A 202 -4.14 0.67 24.18
N ASP A 203 -4.03 0.51 25.50
CA ASP A 203 -2.78 0.44 26.24
C ASP A 203 -1.87 -0.63 25.60
N PRO A 204 -0.62 -0.29 25.22
CA PRO A 204 0.29 -1.24 24.57
C PRO A 204 0.61 -2.50 25.40
N ASP A 205 0.23 -2.54 26.68
CA ASP A 205 0.47 -3.68 27.57
C ASP A 205 -0.74 -4.65 27.72
N GLU A 206 -1.87 -4.44 27.03
CA GLU A 206 -3.01 -5.39 27.08
C GLU A 206 -2.85 -6.60 26.12
N PRO A 207 -2.91 -7.85 26.62
CA PRO A 207 -2.89 -9.04 25.77
C PRO A 207 -4.22 -9.21 25.03
N GLY A 208 -4.26 -8.76 23.77
CA GLY A 208 -5.44 -8.81 22.90
C GLY A 208 -5.55 -7.64 21.91
N ALA A 209 -4.68 -6.64 22.02
CA ALA A 209 -4.57 -5.61 21.00
C ALA A 209 -3.97 -6.19 19.70
N HIS A 210 -4.49 -5.69 18.57
CA HIS A 210 -3.94 -5.67 17.21
C HIS A 210 -4.70 -6.50 16.16
N GLY A 211 -5.62 -5.80 15.50
CA GLY A 211 -5.93 -6.05 14.10
C GLY A 211 -6.94 -5.05 13.57
N SER A 212 -6.72 -4.55 12.35
CA SER A 212 -7.65 -3.77 11.55
C SER A 212 -8.80 -4.63 11.02
N TRP A 213 -9.38 -5.46 11.89
CA TRP A 213 -10.53 -6.28 11.58
C TRP A 213 -11.76 -5.41 11.75
N GLY A 214 -11.99 -4.51 10.78
CA GLY A 214 -13.36 -4.11 10.56
C GLY A 214 -14.14 -5.39 10.27
N CYS A 215 -15.24 -5.66 10.97
CA CYS A 215 -16.06 -6.83 10.71
C CYS A 215 -16.59 -6.69 9.28
N LEU A 216 -15.92 -7.34 8.33
CA LEU A 216 -16.37 -7.44 6.96
C LEU A 216 -17.64 -8.28 6.99
N THR A 217 -18.76 -7.63 6.74
CA THR A 217 -20.08 -8.27 6.65
C THR A 217 -20.23 -9.04 5.35
N HIS A 218 -19.49 -8.63 4.33
CA HIS A 218 -19.26 -9.39 3.10
C HIS A 218 -17.89 -10.07 3.16
N GLY A 219 -17.79 -11.32 2.72
CA GLY A 219 -16.50 -12.01 2.61
C GLY A 219 -15.64 -11.43 1.50
N TRP A 220 -14.33 -11.69 1.56
CA TRP A 220 -13.42 -11.35 0.46
C TRP A 220 -13.71 -12.18 -0.79
N PRO A 221 -13.62 -11.60 -1.99
CA PRO A 221 -13.65 -12.37 -3.22
C PRO A 221 -12.43 -13.29 -3.30
N THR A 222 -12.57 -14.36 -4.05
CA THR A 222 -11.44 -15.20 -4.45
C THR A 222 -10.50 -14.47 -5.41
N LEU A 223 -9.24 -14.89 -5.51
CA LEU A 223 -8.33 -14.33 -6.52
C LEU A 223 -8.86 -14.52 -7.95
N GLY A 224 -9.57 -15.61 -8.22
CA GLY A 224 -10.21 -15.85 -9.51
C GLY A 224 -11.31 -14.83 -9.81
N GLU A 225 -12.16 -14.51 -8.84
CA GLU A 225 -13.20 -13.48 -8.97
C GLU A 225 -12.60 -12.09 -9.13
N MET A 226 -11.55 -11.76 -8.36
CA MET A 226 -10.78 -10.52 -8.51
C MET A 226 -10.28 -10.34 -9.96
N VAL A 227 -9.64 -11.38 -10.52
CA VAL A 227 -9.18 -11.39 -11.91
C VAL A 227 -10.35 -11.26 -12.89
N ALA A 228 -11.45 -11.99 -12.68
CA ALA A 228 -12.64 -11.94 -13.55
C ALA A 228 -13.31 -10.57 -13.59
N MET A 229 -13.34 -9.86 -12.46
CA MET A 229 -13.85 -8.49 -12.35
C MET A 229 -12.85 -7.42 -12.80
N ASN A 230 -11.64 -7.82 -13.22
CA ASN A 230 -10.51 -6.93 -13.49
C ASN A 230 -10.15 -6.04 -12.29
N LYS A 231 -10.29 -6.58 -11.08
CA LYS A 231 -9.91 -5.96 -9.81
C LYS A 231 -8.61 -6.59 -9.32
N ARG A 232 -7.49 -5.91 -9.53
CA ARG A 232 -6.13 -6.48 -9.44
C ARG A 232 -5.21 -5.76 -8.45
N VAL A 233 -5.72 -4.73 -7.79
CA VAL A 233 -5.01 -4.00 -6.72
C VAL A 233 -5.91 -3.92 -5.50
N LEU A 234 -5.39 -4.30 -4.34
CA LEU A 234 -5.96 -3.98 -3.04
C LEU A 234 -5.11 -2.90 -2.38
N VAL A 235 -5.76 -2.03 -1.60
CA VAL A 235 -5.13 -0.96 -0.83
C VAL A 235 -5.69 -0.98 0.58
#